data_AF-A0A220INY6-F1
#
_entry.id   AF-A0A220INY6-F1
#
_cell.length_a   1.000
_cell.length_b   1.000
_cell.length_c   1.000
_cell.angle_alpha   90.00
_cell.angle_beta   90.00
_cell.angle_gamma   90.00
#
_symmetry.space_group_name_H-M   'P 1'
#
loop_
_entity.id
_entity.type
_entity.pdbx_description
1 polymer ?
#
loop_
_entity_poly.entity_id
_entity_poly.type
_entity_poly.pdbx_seq_one_letter_code
_entity_poly.pdbx_strand_id
1 'polypeptide(L)'
;MFPMVTGFMSYGQQTIRATRYIGQSFITTLSHTNRLPITIHYPYEKSITPERFRGRIHFEFDKCIACEVCVRVCPIDLPVVDWRFEKD
;
A
#
# COMPACT_ATOMS: atom_id res chain seq x y z
N MET A 1 38.09 43.11 12.83
CA MET A 1 38.68 41.75 12.87
C MET A 1 37.82 40.74 13.64
N PHE A 2 37.21 41.12 14.77
CA PHE A 2 36.32 40.25 15.56
C PHE A 2 35.10 39.61 14.85
N PRO A 3 34.30 40.31 14.01
CA PRO A 3 33.08 39.73 13.45
C PRO A 3 33.34 38.65 12.38
N MET A 4 34.50 38.70 11.73
CA MET A 4 34.92 37.67 10.75
C MET A 4 35.28 36.35 11.45
N VAL A 5 35.89 36.42 12.63
CA VAL A 5 36.26 35.25 13.43
C VAL A 5 35.01 34.55 13.99
N THR A 6 34.05 35.32 14.51
CA THR A 6 32.77 34.75 15.00
C THR A 6 31.95 34.12 13.89
N GLY A 7 31.95 34.72 12.68
CA GLY A 7 31.32 34.16 11.49
C GLY A 7 31.90 32.79 11.11
N PHE A 8 33.24 32.70 11.03
CA PHE A 8 33.94 31.45 10.74
C PHE A 8 33.65 30.36 11.78
N MET A 9 33.67 30.70 13.08
CA MET A 9 33.35 29.74 14.14
C MET A 9 31.90 29.24 14.05
N SER A 10 30.94 30.11 13.75
CA SER A 10 29.53 29.73 13.60
C SER A 10 29.27 28.81 12.40
N TYR A 11 29.95 29.05 11.27
CA TYR A 11 29.91 28.19 10.08
C TYR A 11 30.54 26.81 10.35
N GLY A 12 31.65 26.77 11.08
CA GLY A 12 32.27 25.53 11.53
C GLY A 12 31.33 24.70 12.43
N GLN A 13 30.64 25.35 13.37
CA GLN A 13 29.63 24.70 14.21
C GLN A 13 28.45 24.14 13.40
N GLN A 14 27.98 24.87 12.39
CA GLN A 14 26.92 24.40 11.48
C GLN A 14 27.36 23.18 10.67
N THR A 15 28.60 23.21 10.15
CA THR A 15 29.16 22.10 9.37
C THR A 15 29.27 20.82 10.20
N ILE A 16 29.77 20.91 11.44
CA ILE A 16 29.88 19.77 12.36
C ILE A 16 28.50 19.17 12.70
N ARG A 17 27.48 20.02 12.88
CA ARG A 17 26.10 19.56 13.09
C ARG A 17 25.58 18.82 11.87
N ALA A 18 25.74 19.38 10.68
CA ALA A 18 25.33 18.75 9.42
C ALA A 18 26.01 17.39 9.22
N THR A 19 27.33 17.31 9.40
CA THR A 19 28.10 16.05 9.29
C THR A 19 27.62 14.99 10.28
N ARG A 20 27.28 15.37 11.52
CA ARG A 20 26.72 14.43 12.50
C ARG A 20 25.39 13.85 12.05
N TYR A 21 24.48 14.66 11.53
CA TYR A 21 23.20 14.19 11.03
C TYR A 21 23.37 13.26 9.83
N ILE A 22 24.24 13.63 8.88
CA ILE A 22 24.56 12.78 7.72
C ILE A 22 25.16 11.43 8.18
N GLY A 23 26.07 11.46 9.15
CA GLY A 23 26.65 10.25 9.72
C GLY A 23 25.61 9.34 10.38
N GLN A 24 24.68 9.92 11.14
CA GLN A 24 23.57 9.17 11.74
C GLN A 24 22.67 8.51 10.67
N SER A 25 22.34 9.24 9.60
CA SER A 25 21.56 8.70 8.48
C SER A 25 22.30 7.55 7.78
N PHE A 26 23.59 7.72 7.52
CA PHE A 26 24.41 6.70 6.85
C PHE A 26 24.53 5.41 7.68
N ILE A 27 24.75 5.54 8.99
CA ILE A 27 24.77 4.40 9.92
C ILE A 27 23.41 3.68 9.91
N THR A 28 22.32 4.45 9.88
CA THR A 28 20.97 3.90 9.82
C THR A 28 20.76 3.12 8.52
N THR A 29 21.11 3.67 7.36
CA THR A 29 20.99 2.97 6.08
C THR A 29 21.84 1.71 6.02
N LEU A 30 23.08 1.77 6.51
CA LEU A 30 23.97 0.61 6.56
C LEU A 30 23.45 -0.49 7.51
N SER A 31 22.78 -0.12 8.59
CA SER A 31 22.15 -1.12 9.47
C SER A 31 20.96 -1.85 8.82
N HIS A 32 20.29 -1.24 7.83
CA HIS A 32 19.18 -1.87 7.11
C HIS A 32 19.67 -2.87 6.05
N THR A 33 20.87 -2.70 5.48
CA THR A 33 21.40 -3.66 4.48
C THR A 33 21.75 -5.01 5.09
N ASN A 34 21.97 -5.09 6.40
CA ASN A 34 22.20 -6.34 7.13
C ASN A 34 20.90 -7.09 7.50
N ARG A 35 19.73 -6.54 7.19
CA ARG A 35 18.44 -7.22 7.44
C ARG A 35 18.04 -8.02 6.20
N LEU A 36 17.39 -9.16 6.45
CA LEU A 36 16.78 -9.94 5.37
C LEU A 36 15.62 -9.14 4.74
N PRO A 37 15.42 -9.25 3.41
CA PRO A 37 14.33 -8.56 2.74
C PRO A 37 12.96 -9.12 3.18
N ILE A 38 12.05 -8.24 3.61
CA ILE A 38 10.67 -8.59 3.96
C ILE A 38 9.75 -8.47 2.72
N THR A 39 10.13 -9.17 1.66
CA THR A 39 9.43 -9.16 0.37
C THR A 39 8.82 -10.52 0.06
N ILE A 40 7.70 -10.54 -0.66
CA ILE A 40 7.10 -11.76 -1.21
C ILE A 40 7.41 -11.78 -2.71
N HIS A 41 8.04 -12.84 -3.21
CA HIS A 41 8.45 -12.94 -4.61
C HIS A 41 7.32 -13.37 -5.54
N TYR A 42 6.38 -12.47 -5.86
CA TYR A 42 5.37 -12.74 -6.88
C TYR A 42 6.02 -12.91 -8.27
N PRO A 43 5.62 -13.88 -9.11
CA PRO A 43 4.50 -14.83 -8.98
C PRO A 43 4.85 -16.17 -8.30
N TYR A 44 6.11 -16.37 -7.93
CA TYR A 44 6.63 -17.63 -7.39
C TYR A 44 6.13 -17.91 -5.97
N GLU A 45 6.01 -16.87 -5.15
CA GLU A 45 5.47 -16.90 -3.79
C GLU A 45 4.15 -16.13 -3.75
N LYS A 46 3.11 -16.74 -3.18
CA LYS A 46 1.78 -16.13 -3.04
C LYS A 46 1.56 -15.68 -1.60
N SER A 47 1.04 -14.46 -1.43
CA SER A 47 0.58 -13.98 -0.12
C SER A 47 -0.69 -14.71 0.31
N ILE A 48 -0.78 -15.06 1.59
CA ILE A 48 -1.98 -15.64 2.18
C ILE A 48 -3.06 -14.54 2.28
N THR A 49 -4.23 -14.78 1.69
CA THR A 49 -5.37 -13.86 1.80
C THR A 49 -6.10 -14.07 3.13
N PRO A 50 -6.57 -13.00 3.80
CA PRO A 50 -7.37 -13.13 5.01
C PRO A 50 -8.74 -13.75 4.70
N GLU A 51 -9.39 -14.33 5.72
CA GLU A 51 -10.69 -15.03 5.57
C GLU A 51 -11.79 -14.17 4.94
N ARG A 52 -11.83 -12.86 5.27
CA ARG A 52 -12.83 -11.91 4.76
C ARG A 52 -12.32 -11.11 3.54
N PHE A 53 -11.31 -11.61 2.84
CA PHE A 53 -10.82 -10.96 1.62
C PHE A 53 -11.90 -10.97 0.54
N ARG A 54 -12.25 -9.79 0.01
CA ARG A 54 -13.24 -9.64 -1.07
C ARG A 54 -12.54 -9.77 -2.42
N GLY A 55 -12.38 -11.02 -2.88
CA GLY A 55 -11.85 -11.35 -4.19
C GLY A 55 -12.90 -11.28 -5.30
N ARG A 56 -12.78 -12.16 -6.29
CA ARG A 56 -13.79 -12.31 -7.35
C ARG A 56 -15.09 -12.89 -6.76
N ILE A 57 -16.23 -12.29 -7.13
CA ILE A 57 -17.55 -12.80 -6.76
C ILE A 57 -17.76 -14.18 -7.39
N HIS A 58 -18.21 -15.14 -6.58
CA HIS A 58 -18.70 -16.44 -7.05
C HIS A 58 -20.22 -16.36 -7.25
N PHE A 59 -20.73 -16.92 -8.34
CA PHE A 59 -22.15 -16.90 -8.66
C PHE A 59 -22.65 -18.32 -8.92
N GLU A 60 -23.73 -18.68 -8.24
CA GLU A 60 -24.41 -19.97 -8.39
C GLU A 60 -25.76 -19.74 -9.07
N PHE A 61 -25.91 -20.26 -10.29
CA PHE A 61 -27.08 -19.99 -11.12
C PHE A 61 -28.37 -20.60 -10.54
N ASP A 62 -28.30 -21.83 -10.05
CA ASP A 62 -29.47 -22.58 -9.54
C ASP A 62 -30.13 -21.95 -8.30
N LYS A 63 -29.41 -21.07 -7.59
CA LYS A 63 -29.92 -20.36 -6.40
C LYS A 63 -30.48 -18.98 -6.75
N CYS A 64 -30.25 -18.48 -7.95
CA CYS A 64 -30.72 -17.16 -8.36
C CYS A 64 -32.21 -17.21 -8.71
N ILE A 65 -33.02 -16.35 -8.08
CA ILE A 65 -34.47 -16.24 -8.35
C ILE A 65 -34.84 -14.96 -9.11
N ALA A 66 -33.85 -14.32 -9.75
CA ALA A 66 -34.03 -13.06 -10.48
C ALA A 66 -34.69 -11.92 -9.66
N CYS A 67 -34.26 -11.73 -8.40
CA CYS A 67 -34.81 -10.70 -7.52
C CYS A 67 -34.25 -9.27 -7.74
N GLU A 68 -33.21 -9.13 -8.56
CA GLU A 68 -32.54 -7.85 -8.89
C GLU A 68 -31.96 -7.06 -7.70
N VAL A 69 -31.87 -7.67 -6.50
CA VAL A 69 -31.29 -7.01 -5.31
C VAL A 69 -29.81 -6.69 -5.53
N CYS A 70 -29.08 -7.54 -6.24
CA CYS A 70 -27.67 -7.32 -6.56
C CYS A 70 -27.46 -6.06 -7.41
N VAL A 71 -28.40 -5.71 -8.29
CA VAL A 71 -28.35 -4.48 -9.10
C VAL A 71 -28.67 -3.29 -8.22
N ARG A 72 -29.83 -3.31 -7.53
CA ARG A 72 -30.31 -2.20 -6.70
C ARG A 72 -29.35 -1.77 -5.58
N VAL A 73 -28.58 -2.72 -5.02
CA VAL A 73 -27.60 -2.43 -3.95
C VAL A 73 -26.22 -2.07 -4.53
N CYS A 74 -25.95 -2.38 -5.80
CA CYS A 74 -24.68 -2.02 -6.43
C CYS A 74 -24.60 -0.50 -6.58
N PRO A 75 -23.51 0.17 -6.15
CA PRO A 75 -23.38 1.62 -6.28
C PRO A 75 -23.40 2.15 -7.73
N ILE A 76 -23.21 1.26 -8.71
CA ILE A 76 -23.07 1.60 -10.14
C ILE A 76 -23.95 0.71 -11.03
N ASP A 77 -24.89 -0.06 -10.45
CA ASP A 77 -25.77 -0.97 -11.19
C ASP A 77 -25.03 -1.92 -12.16
N LEU A 78 -23.89 -2.50 -11.73
CA LEU A 78 -23.02 -3.31 -12.59
C LEU A 78 -23.60 -4.67 -13.04
N PRO A 79 -24.22 -5.48 -12.16
CA PRO A 79 -24.69 -6.81 -12.56
C PRO A 79 -25.83 -6.69 -13.58
N VAL A 80 -25.72 -7.40 -14.71
CA VAL A 80 -26.80 -7.48 -15.69
C VAL A 80 -27.60 -8.74 -15.39
N VAL A 81 -28.86 -8.56 -14.99
CA VAL A 81 -29.81 -9.65 -14.76
C VAL A 81 -30.83 -9.62 -15.88
N ASP A 82 -30.82 -10.65 -16.72
CA ASP A 82 -31.81 -10.86 -17.79
C ASP A 82 -32.61 -12.13 -17.47
N TRP A 83 -33.92 -12.01 -17.40
CA TRP A 83 -34.84 -13.10 -17.12
C TRP A 83 -36.14 -12.89 -17.89
N ARG A 84 -36.77 -13.99 -18.31
CA ARG A 84 -38.07 -13.97 -18.98
C ARG A 84 -39.04 -14.84 -18.22
N PHE A 85 -40.22 -14.29 -17.96
CA PHE A 85 -41.33 -15.06 -17.43
C PHE A 85 -42.02 -15.76 -18.60
N GLU A 86 -41.78 -17.06 -18.76
CA GLU A 86 -42.61 -17.88 -19.64
C GLU A 86 -43.91 -18.18 -18.89
N LYS A 87 -45.01 -17.65 -19.40
CA LYS A 87 -46.35 -17.91 -18.88
C LYS A 87 -47.00 -18.90 -19.82
N ASP A 88 -47.18 -20.14 -19.37
CA ASP A 88 -48.02 -21.13 -20.04
C ASP A 88 -49.46 -20.60 -20.23
#